data_AF-A0A924UG39-F1
#
_entry.id   AF-A0A924UG39-F1
#
_cell.length_a   1.000
_cell.length_b   1.000
_cell.length_c   1.000
_cell.angle_alpha   90.00
_cell.angle_beta   90.00
_cell.angle_gamma   90.00
#
_symmetry.space_group_name_H-M   'P 1'
#
loop_
_entity.id
_entity.type
_entity.pdbx_description
1 polymer ?
#
loop_
_entity_poly.entity_id
_entity_poly.type
_entity_poly.pdbx_seq_one_letter_code
_entity_poly.pdbx_strand_id
1 'polypeptide(L)'
;MTLAPLIVSRVFKAPLALVWAAYTDPAHQARWLSPGNPDAYQSRMDFRVGGKHYYGMPGPDGALMYGVQTFREIVPQTRVVLVQSFTDPEGNIAPHPMAPTWPREMLSTNEYA
;
A
#
# COMPACT_ATOMS: atom_id res chain seq x y z
N MET A 1 9.74 -18.22 -15.63
CA MET A 1 10.24 -18.69 -14.32
C MET A 1 9.54 -17.83 -13.27
N THR A 2 8.65 -18.39 -12.46
CA THR A 2 7.94 -17.64 -11.41
C THR A 2 8.83 -17.67 -10.17
N LEU A 3 9.28 -16.51 -9.69
CA LEU A 3 10.04 -16.43 -8.43
C LEU A 3 9.12 -16.78 -7.27
N ALA A 4 9.65 -17.46 -6.24
CA ALA A 4 8.91 -17.68 -5.01
C ALA A 4 8.54 -16.32 -4.37
N PRO A 5 7.32 -16.17 -3.81
CA PRO A 5 6.91 -14.91 -3.20
C PRO A 5 7.70 -14.64 -1.92
N LEU A 6 7.96 -13.37 -1.63
CA LEU A 6 8.39 -12.93 -0.31
C LEU A 6 7.21 -13.03 0.67
N ILE A 7 7.39 -13.74 1.78
CA ILE A 7 6.37 -13.89 2.81
C ILE A 7 6.84 -13.19 4.09
N VAL A 8 6.00 -12.30 4.62
CA VAL A 8 6.22 -11.62 5.89
C VAL A 8 5.03 -11.88 6.80
N SER A 9 5.28 -12.38 8.01
CA SER A 9 4.25 -12.62 9.03
C SER A 9 4.60 -11.89 10.33
N ARG A 10 3.59 -11.32 10.99
CA ARG A 10 3.68 -10.59 12.24
C ARG A 10 2.44 -10.84 13.09
N VAL A 11 2.64 -10.92 14.40
CA VAL A 11 1.56 -11.06 15.41
C VAL A 11 1.48 -9.76 16.20
N PHE A 12 0.28 -9.21 16.33
CA PHE A 12 0.02 -7.98 17.06
C PHE A 12 -0.89 -8.24 18.25
N LYS A 13 -0.57 -7.65 19.40
CA LYS A 13 -1.47 -7.64 20.57
C LYS A 13 -2.53 -6.54 20.41
N ALA A 14 -3.40 -6.70 19.42
CA ALA A 14 -4.44 -5.74 19.07
C ALA A 14 -5.69 -6.46 18.54
N PRO A 15 -6.89 -5.86 18.62
CA PRO A 15 -8.08 -6.41 17.98
C PRO A 15 -7.92 -6.47 16.46
N LEU A 16 -8.42 -7.54 15.83
CA LEU A 16 -8.39 -7.75 14.38
C LEU A 16 -8.96 -6.55 13.60
N ALA A 17 -10.07 -5.97 14.08
CA ALA A 17 -10.70 -4.80 13.47
C ALA A 17 -9.76 -3.58 13.41
N LEU A 18 -8.88 -3.41 14.41
CA LEU A 18 -7.91 -2.31 14.43
C LEU A 18 -6.75 -2.57 13.46
N VAL A 19 -6.27 -3.82 13.38
CA VAL A 19 -5.26 -4.22 12.38
C VAL A 19 -5.82 -4.02 10.99
N TRP A 20 -7.04 -4.47 10.72
CA TRP A 20 -7.73 -4.26 9.45
C TRP A 20 -7.81 -2.76 9.09
N ALA A 21 -8.27 -1.91 10.02
CA ALA A 21 -8.34 -0.47 9.81
C ALA A 21 -6.95 0.13 9.51
N ALA A 22 -5.90 -0.33 10.20
CA ALA A 22 -4.54 0.14 9.96
C ALA A 22 -4.07 -0.01 8.51
N TYR A 23 -4.57 -1.02 7.79
CA TYR A 23 -4.22 -1.29 6.39
C TYR A 23 -5.25 -0.82 5.38
N THR A 24 -6.48 -0.50 5.78
CA THR A 24 -7.60 -0.23 4.85
C THR A 24 -8.23 1.15 5.02
N ASP A 25 -7.87 1.90 6.06
CA ASP A 25 -8.30 3.27 6.27
C ASP A 25 -7.13 4.26 6.04
N PRO A 26 -7.24 5.18 5.06
CA PRO A 26 -6.24 6.22 4.82
C PRO A 26 -5.84 7.02 6.08
N ALA A 27 -6.77 7.28 6.99
CA ALA A 27 -6.49 8.04 8.20
C ALA A 27 -5.56 7.27 9.16
N HIS A 28 -5.66 5.94 9.18
CA HIS A 28 -4.73 5.10 9.91
C HIS A 28 -3.40 4.95 9.16
N GLN A 29 -3.45 4.74 7.83
CA GLN A 29 -2.27 4.63 6.97
C GLN A 29 -1.34 5.84 7.11
N ALA A 30 -1.90 7.06 7.13
CA ALA A 30 -1.15 8.30 7.32
C ALA A 30 -0.24 8.28 8.56
N ARG A 31 -0.67 7.63 9.64
CA ARG A 31 0.05 7.62 10.91
C ARG A 31 1.32 6.76 10.90
N TRP A 32 1.35 5.70 10.09
CA TRP A 32 2.49 4.76 10.06
C TRP A 32 3.28 4.80 8.75
N LEU A 33 2.69 5.27 7.66
CA LEU A 33 3.39 5.56 6.41
C LEU A 33 4.04 6.95 6.41
N SER A 34 3.59 7.86 7.28
CA SER A 34 4.20 9.18 7.49
C SER A 34 4.33 9.50 8.98
N PRO A 35 5.12 8.72 9.74
CA PRO A 35 5.23 8.88 11.19
C PRO A 35 5.76 10.27 11.55
N GLY A 36 5.09 10.95 12.48
CA GLY A 36 5.44 12.30 12.92
C GLY A 36 4.93 13.44 12.03
N ASN A 37 4.49 13.15 10.80
CA ASN A 37 3.86 14.14 9.91
C ASN A 37 2.72 13.52 9.08
N PRO A 38 1.58 13.16 9.69
CA PRO A 38 0.48 12.52 8.98
C PRO A 38 -0.07 13.34 7.81
N ASP A 39 0.01 14.68 7.88
CA ASP A 39 -0.49 15.59 6.85
C ASP A 39 0.32 15.53 5.54
N ALA A 40 1.55 15.00 5.58
CA ALA A 40 2.33 14.74 4.39
C ALA A 40 1.86 13.50 3.61
N TYR A 41 1.00 12.67 4.19
CA TYR A 41 0.42 11.53 3.51
C TYR A 41 -0.74 11.96 2.61
N GLN A 42 -0.55 11.83 1.31
CA GLN A 42 -1.61 12.05 0.33
C GLN A 42 -2.33 10.74 0.08
N SER A 43 -3.66 10.77 0.04
CA SER A 43 -4.45 9.58 -0.29
C SER A 43 -5.73 9.94 -1.03
N ARG A 44 -6.02 9.17 -2.07
CA ARG A 44 -7.32 9.08 -2.72
C ARG A 44 -7.65 7.61 -2.93
N MET A 45 -8.50 7.08 -2.08
CA MET A 45 -8.85 5.66 -2.04
C MET A 45 -10.30 5.41 -2.46
N ASP A 46 -10.49 4.56 -3.46
CA ASP A 46 -11.76 3.94 -3.81
C ASP A 46 -11.71 2.46 -3.38
N PHE A 47 -12.11 2.18 -2.13
CA PHE A 47 -11.93 0.87 -1.49
C PHE A 47 -13.04 -0.11 -1.87
N ARG A 48 -12.94 -0.65 -3.09
CA ARG A 48 -13.80 -1.72 -3.62
C ARG A 48 -12.99 -2.56 -4.62
N VAL A 49 -13.49 -3.75 -4.97
CA VAL A 49 -12.87 -4.55 -6.04
C VAL A 49 -12.87 -3.76 -7.35
N GLY A 50 -11.71 -3.70 -8.00
CA GLY A 50 -11.45 -2.88 -9.19
C GLY A 50 -11.22 -1.39 -8.90
N GLY A 51 -11.45 -0.94 -7.68
CA GLY A 51 -11.12 0.41 -7.21
C GLY A 51 -9.61 0.61 -7.06
N LYS A 52 -9.20 1.86 -6.95
CA LYS A 52 -7.79 2.27 -6.87
C LYS A 52 -7.52 3.11 -5.63
N HIS A 53 -6.34 2.93 -5.07
CA HIS A 53 -5.78 3.77 -4.04
C HIS A 53 -4.52 4.45 -4.56
N TYR A 54 -4.63 5.76 -4.81
CA TYR A 54 -3.48 6.60 -5.13
C TYR A 54 -2.96 7.19 -3.83
N TYR A 55 -1.66 7.14 -3.61
CA TYR A 55 -1.05 7.69 -2.41
C TYR A 55 0.31 8.33 -2.69
N GLY A 56 0.67 9.29 -1.83
CA GLY A 56 2.00 9.88 -1.74
C GLY A 56 2.46 9.83 -0.29
N MET A 57 3.69 9.38 -0.06
CA MET A 57 4.27 9.31 1.30
C MET A 57 5.70 9.83 1.29
N PRO A 58 6.22 10.35 2.41
CA PRO A 58 7.61 10.77 2.49
C PRO A 58 8.56 9.62 2.15
N GLY A 59 9.42 9.86 1.16
CA GLY A 59 10.53 9.00 0.83
C GLY A 59 11.73 9.22 1.78
N PRO A 60 12.79 8.42 1.63
CA PRO A 60 13.98 8.50 2.47
C PRO A 60 14.71 9.85 2.42
N ASP A 61 14.57 10.60 1.32
CA ASP A 61 15.17 11.92 1.10
C ASP A 61 14.24 13.09 1.48
N GLY A 62 13.04 12.79 2.00
CA GLY A 62 12.01 13.76 2.34
C GLY A 62 11.14 14.20 1.16
N ALA A 63 11.48 13.82 -0.09
CA ALA A 63 10.59 14.02 -1.23
C ALA A 63 9.46 12.98 -1.21
N LEU A 64 8.30 13.31 -1.77
CA LEU A 64 7.19 12.36 -1.82
C LEU A 64 7.46 11.25 -2.84
N MET A 65 7.25 10.02 -2.41
CA MET A 65 7.16 8.84 -3.26
C MET A 65 5.70 8.50 -3.50
N TYR A 66 5.32 8.34 -4.77
CA TYR A 66 3.95 8.08 -5.18
C TYR A 66 3.76 6.63 -5.60
N GLY A 67 2.55 6.13 -5.36
CA GLY A 67 2.15 4.81 -5.80
C GLY A 67 0.65 4.70 -6.02
N VAL A 68 0.29 3.63 -6.72
CA VAL A 68 -1.10 3.21 -6.92
C VAL A 68 -1.25 1.75 -6.54
N GLN A 69 -2.35 1.44 -5.86
CA GLN A 69 -2.80 0.08 -5.62
C GLN A 69 -4.13 -0.13 -6.32
N THR A 70 -4.25 -1.21 -7.10
CA THR A 70 -5.53 -1.64 -7.67
C THR A 70 -6.03 -2.86 -6.89
N PHE A 71 -7.19 -2.74 -6.25
CA PHE A 71 -7.75 -3.82 -5.44
C PHE A 71 -8.34 -4.92 -6.33
N ARG A 72 -7.86 -6.15 -6.16
CA ARG A 72 -8.33 -7.35 -6.89
C ARG A 72 -9.33 -8.16 -6.09
N GLU A 73 -9.15 -8.23 -4.78
CA GLU A 73 -10.01 -8.95 -3.86
C GLU A 73 -10.08 -8.20 -2.52
N ILE A 74 -11.26 -8.14 -1.93
CA ILE A 74 -11.48 -7.58 -0.59
C ILE A 74 -12.45 -8.51 0.13
N VAL A 75 -11.98 -9.16 1.19
CA VAL A 75 -12.79 -9.92 2.15
C VAL A 75 -12.59 -9.24 3.51
N PRO A 76 -13.60 -8.50 4.01
CA PRO A 76 -13.47 -7.72 5.24
C PRO A 76 -12.89 -8.53 6.41
N GLN A 77 -11.87 -7.97 7.06
CA GLN A 77 -11.16 -8.56 8.21
C GLN A 77 -10.50 -9.93 7.95
N THR A 78 -10.34 -10.33 6.68
CA THR A 78 -9.75 -11.62 6.32
C THR A 78 -8.66 -11.46 5.28
N ARG A 79 -8.91 -10.72 4.19
CA ARG A 79 -8.01 -10.70 3.05
C ARG A 79 -8.13 -9.45 2.18
N VAL A 80 -7.00 -8.96 1.69
CA VAL A 80 -6.94 -8.00 0.57
C VAL A 80 -5.89 -8.48 -0.43
N VAL A 81 -6.28 -8.62 -1.71
CA VAL A 81 -5.34 -8.84 -2.82
C VAL A 81 -5.28 -7.56 -3.64
N LEU A 82 -4.08 -7.06 -3.91
CA LEU A 82 -3.88 -5.84 -4.66
C LEU A 82 -2.68 -5.95 -5.62
N VAL A 83 -2.71 -5.15 -6.68
CA VAL A 83 -1.55 -4.89 -7.53
C VAL A 83 -1.02 -3.52 -7.21
N GLN A 84 0.25 -3.43 -6.82
CA GLN A 84 0.94 -2.19 -6.49
C GLN A 84 1.92 -1.79 -7.60
N SER A 85 1.95 -0.50 -7.90
CA SER A 85 2.89 0.14 -8.82
C SER A 85 3.36 1.48 -8.27
N PHE A 86 4.57 1.89 -8.64
CA PHE A 86 5.04 3.27 -8.45
C PHE A 86 4.44 4.18 -9.51
N THR A 87 4.23 5.44 -9.16
CA THR A 87 3.73 6.45 -10.09
C THR A 87 4.53 7.74 -10.04
N ASP A 88 4.33 8.59 -11.05
CA ASP A 88 4.61 10.02 -10.94
C ASP A 88 3.50 10.71 -10.10
N PRO A 89 3.64 12.01 -9.77
CA PRO A 89 2.61 12.77 -9.05
C PRO A 89 1.25 12.80 -9.76
N GLU A 90 1.24 12.69 -11.08
CA GLU A 90 0.03 12.67 -11.91
C GLU A 90 -0.69 11.30 -11.89
N GLY A 91 -0.05 10.27 -11.34
CA GLY A 91 -0.61 8.92 -11.18
C GLY A 91 -0.34 7.97 -12.35
N ASN A 92 0.58 8.31 -13.26
CA ASN A 92 1.04 7.43 -14.33
C ASN A 92 2.09 6.46 -13.82
N ILE A 93 2.06 5.20 -14.28
CA ILE A 93 3.00 4.16 -13.81
C ILE A 93 4.44 4.54 -14.20
N ALA A 94 5.29 4.65 -13.19
CA ALA A 94 6.70 5.01 -13.31
C ALA A 94 7.60 3.88 -12.79
N PRO A 95 8.90 3.83 -13.18
CA PRO A 95 9.87 2.97 -12.52
C PRO A 95 10.03 3.36 -11.05
N HIS A 96 10.49 2.42 -10.21
CA HIS A 96 10.87 2.76 -8.84
C HIS A 96 12.05 3.76 -8.87
N PRO A 97 11.99 4.88 -8.13
CA PRO A 97 12.99 5.95 -8.22
C PRO A 97 14.40 5.53 -7.79
N MET A 98 14.51 4.65 -6.80
CA MET A 98 15.80 4.18 -6.26
C MET A 98 16.21 2.75 -6.66
N ALA A 99 15.37 2.01 -7.38
CA ALA A 99 15.59 0.57 -7.63
C ALA A 99 15.23 0.22 -9.10
N PRO A 100 16.19 0.38 -10.04
CA PRO A 100 15.91 0.23 -11.48
C PRO A 100 15.38 -1.15 -11.91
N THR A 101 15.70 -2.20 -11.14
CA THR A 101 15.26 -3.58 -11.39
C THR A 101 13.93 -3.92 -10.73
N TRP A 102 13.32 -2.97 -9.99
CA TRP A 102 12.04 -3.20 -9.34
C TRP A 102 10.94 -3.44 -10.38
N PRO A 103 10.06 -4.44 -10.19
CA PRO A 103 9.01 -4.74 -11.15
C PRO A 103 8.00 -3.58 -11.24
N ARG A 104 7.45 -3.36 -12.44
CA ARG A 104 6.42 -2.31 -12.67
C ARG A 104 5.13 -2.57 -11.90
N GLU A 105 4.82 -3.84 -11.69
CA GLU A 105 3.65 -4.30 -10.97
C GLU A 105 4.06 -5.39 -9.99
N MET A 106 3.53 -5.31 -8.78
CA MET A 106 3.71 -6.31 -7.74
C MET A 106 2.35 -6.76 -7.26
N LEU A 107 2.07 -8.07 -7.37
CA LEU A 107 0.90 -8.67 -6.76
C LEU A 107 1.18 -8.91 -5.27
N SER A 108 0.32 -8.40 -4.40
CA SER A 108 0.43 -8.57 -2.96
C SER A 108 -0.86 -9.14 -2.39
N THR A 109 -0.72 -10.12 -1.50
CA THR A 109 -1.82 -10.70 -0.73
C THR A 109 -1.57 -10.40 0.74
N ASN A 110 -2.50 -9.69 1.35
CA ASN A 110 -2.51 -9.43 2.79
C ASN A 110 -3.60 -10.29 3.41
N GLU A 111 -3.22 -11.15 4.35
CA GLU A 111 -4.13 -12.00 5.13
C GLU A 111 -4.13 -11.54 6.59
N TYR A 112 -5.31 -11.54 7.21
CA TYR A 112 -5.52 -11.09 8.58
C TYR A 112 -6.17 -12.24 9.36
N ALA A 113 -5.59 -12.59 10.51
CA ALA A 113 -6.01 -13.69 11.37
C ALA A 113 -5.82 -13.34 12.85
#